data_AF-A0A7S7LCM4-F1
#
_entry.id   AF-A0A7S7LCM4-F1
#
_cell.length_a   1.000
_cell.length_b   1.000
_cell.length_c   1.000
_cell.angle_alpha   90.00
_cell.angle_beta   90.00
_cell.angle_gamma   90.00
#
_symmetry.space_group_name_H-M   'P 1'
#
loop_
_entity.id
_entity.type
_entity.pdbx_description
1 polymer ?
#
loop_
_entity_poly.entity_id
_entity_poly.type
_entity_poly.pdbx_seq_one_letter_code
_entity_poly.pdbx_strand_id
1 'polypeptide(L)'
;MLVISSEKQDFSATGGIAEYYEAIWFSDAPLGVILGEKVEVWYEYVLTSYPGQSTAEKITIMPTEQPIEATLTEAEAVAQALENDALNGDMSIYTILFVSYDTNSRLWSVHVKDAMSPEEEITIEVRDH
;
A
#
# COMPACT_ATOMS: atom_id res chain seq x y z
N MET A 1 12.25 -0.15 -4.38
CA MET A 1 10.93 -0.65 -3.95
C MET A 1 10.21 0.48 -3.23
N LEU A 2 8.97 0.81 -3.59
CA LEU A 2 8.17 1.80 -2.85
C LEU A 2 7.40 1.09 -1.75
N VAL A 3 7.47 1.62 -0.54
CA VAL A 3 6.63 1.18 0.59
C VAL A 3 5.88 2.39 1.10
N ILE A 4 4.58 2.22 1.30
CA ILE A 4 3.69 3.25 1.82
C ILE A 4 3.06 2.70 3.11
N SER A 5 3.07 3.52 4.16
CA SER A 5 2.41 3.20 5.43
C SER A 5 0.90 3.14 5.25
N SER A 6 0.26 2.11 5.80
CA SER A 6 -1.20 2.03 5.93
C SER A 6 -1.73 2.94 7.06
N GLU A 7 -0.85 3.42 7.94
CA GLU A 7 -1.20 4.30 9.04
C GLU A 7 -0.85 5.75 8.70
N LYS A 8 -1.80 6.66 8.98
CA LYS A 8 -1.62 8.10 8.83
C LYS A 8 -0.99 8.72 10.08
N GLN A 9 -0.19 9.75 9.85
CA GLN A 9 0.37 10.63 10.86
C GLN A 9 -0.29 12.02 10.75
N ASP A 10 -0.49 12.66 11.90
CA ASP A 10 -1.07 14.01 11.99
C ASP A 10 0.01 15.03 12.37
N PHE A 11 0.36 15.91 11.42
CA PHE A 11 1.31 17.01 11.61
C PHE A 11 0.63 18.37 11.72
N SER A 12 -0.70 18.43 11.86
CA SER A 12 -1.46 19.69 11.95
C SER A 12 -1.05 20.54 13.16
N ALA A 13 -0.63 19.91 14.25
CA ALA A 13 -0.16 20.58 15.47
C ALA A 13 1.08 21.47 15.24
N THR A 14 1.89 21.18 14.22
CA THR A 14 3.07 21.96 13.83
C THR A 14 2.85 22.79 12.57
N GLY A 15 1.59 22.95 12.13
CA GLY A 15 1.23 23.64 10.89
C GLY A 15 1.45 22.82 9.62
N GLY A 16 1.65 21.50 9.73
CA GLY A 16 1.71 20.55 8.62
C GLY A 16 0.34 20.02 8.21
N ILE A 17 0.32 18.92 7.46
CA ILE A 17 -0.92 18.26 7.02
C ILE A 17 -1.44 17.28 8.08
N ALA A 18 -2.77 17.15 8.18
CA ALA A 18 -3.42 16.29 9.20
C ALA A 18 -3.45 14.80 8.82
N GLU A 19 -3.28 14.49 7.53
CA GLU A 19 -3.31 13.14 7.01
C GLU A 19 -2.09 12.95 6.11
N TYR A 20 -0.99 12.52 6.73
CA TYR A 20 0.26 12.19 6.06
C TYR A 20 0.48 10.68 6.08
N TYR A 21 0.69 10.08 4.91
CA TYR A 21 1.16 8.71 4.80
C TYR A 21 2.64 8.72 4.45
N GLU A 22 3.45 8.07 5.28
CA GLU A 22 4.86 7.89 5.00
C GLU A 22 5.02 7.02 3.75
N ALA A 23 5.76 7.52 2.77
CA ALA A 23 6.09 6.81 1.54
C ALA A 23 7.60 6.88 1.35
N ILE A 24 8.26 5.73 1.18
CA ILE A 24 9.73 5.65 1.08
C ILE A 24 10.12 4.74 -0.08
N TRP A 25 11.01 5.24 -0.93
CA TRP A 25 11.77 4.44 -1.88
C TRP A 25 12.96 3.79 -1.19
N PHE A 26 12.89 2.47 -1.03
CA PHE A 26 13.98 1.66 -0.51
C PHE A 26 14.85 1.09 -1.64
N SER A 27 16.18 1.27 -1.52
CA SER A 27 17.19 0.51 -2.24
C SER A 27 17.49 -0.83 -1.54
N ASP A 28 18.16 -1.75 -2.24
CA ASP A 28 18.60 -3.06 -1.72
C ASP A 28 17.48 -3.96 -1.18
N ALA A 29 16.27 -3.83 -1.76
CA ALA A 29 15.19 -4.76 -1.47
C ALA A 29 15.55 -6.20 -1.91
N PRO A 30 15.32 -7.22 -1.08
CA PRO A 30 15.64 -8.60 -1.43
C PRO A 30 14.83 -9.06 -2.64
N LEU A 31 15.41 -9.94 -3.44
CA LEU A 31 14.70 -10.61 -4.53
C LEU A 31 13.54 -11.43 -3.92
N GLY A 32 12.31 -11.16 -4.36
CA GLY A 32 11.12 -11.91 -3.95
C GLY A 32 10.00 -11.10 -3.32
N VAL A 33 10.23 -9.82 -2.97
CA VAL A 33 9.11 -8.94 -2.58
C VAL A 33 8.33 -8.55 -3.83
N ILE A 34 7.04 -8.83 -3.85
CA ILE A 34 6.15 -8.54 -4.97
C ILE A 34 5.14 -7.42 -4.65
N LEU A 35 4.53 -6.85 -5.69
CA LEU A 35 3.50 -5.83 -5.54
C LEU A 35 2.35 -6.37 -4.66
N GLY A 36 1.83 -5.51 -3.77
CA GLY A 36 0.70 -5.82 -2.90
C GLY A 36 1.06 -6.50 -1.58
N GLU A 37 2.30 -6.94 -1.36
CA GLU A 37 2.72 -7.49 -0.07
C GLU A 37 2.81 -6.44 1.04
N LYS A 38 2.37 -6.83 2.24
CA LYS A 38 2.63 -6.08 3.46
C LYS A 38 4.03 -6.45 3.97
N VAL A 39 4.84 -5.44 4.28
CA VAL A 39 6.23 -5.64 4.70
C VAL A 39 6.57 -4.83 5.95
N GLU A 40 7.49 -5.35 6.75
CA GLU A 40 8.22 -4.58 7.76
C GLU A 40 9.62 -4.27 7.24
N VAL A 41 10.04 -3.02 7.35
CA VAL A 41 11.34 -2.54 6.85
C VAL A 41 12.12 -1.89 7.99
N TRP A 42 13.38 -2.31 8.15
CA TRP A 42 14.34 -1.69 9.07
C TRP A 42 15.32 -0.83 8.27
N TYR A 43 15.54 0.39 8.75
CA TYR A 43 16.40 1.40 8.11
C TYR A 43 16.87 2.43 9.14
N GLU A 44 18.02 3.06 8.90
CA GLU A 44 18.62 4.03 9.83
C GLU A 44 18.21 5.49 9.55
N TYR A 45 18.25 5.91 8.29
CA TYR A 45 18.04 7.30 7.91
C TYR A 45 17.17 7.41 6.66
N VAL A 46 16.44 8.52 6.55
CA VAL A 46 15.62 8.85 5.38
C VAL A 46 16.07 10.20 4.84
N LEU A 47 16.35 10.26 3.53
CA LEU A 47 16.66 11.51 2.85
C LEU A 47 15.41 12.37 2.73
N THR A 48 15.58 13.69 2.89
CA THR A 48 14.48 14.65 2.90
C THR A 48 13.91 14.89 1.49
N SER A 49 12.97 14.03 1.09
CA SER A 49 12.13 14.17 -0.11
C SER A 49 10.75 13.53 0.16
N TYR A 50 9.78 13.72 -0.74
CA TYR A 50 8.54 12.95 -0.74
C TYR A 50 8.28 12.33 -2.12
N PRO A 51 8.21 10.99 -2.24
CA PRO A 51 8.55 9.99 -1.22
C PRO A 51 9.97 10.16 -0.68
N GLY A 52 10.19 9.75 0.56
CA GLY A 52 11.52 9.67 1.16
C GLY A 52 12.38 8.66 0.41
N GLN A 53 13.69 8.70 0.65
CA GLN A 53 14.62 7.71 0.09
C GLN A 53 15.49 7.13 1.20
N SER A 54 15.65 5.82 1.21
CA SER A 54 16.46 5.11 2.20
C SER A 54 17.03 3.80 1.63
N THR A 55 17.96 3.21 2.35
CA THR A 55 18.49 1.87 2.08
C THR A 55 17.93 0.92 3.14
N ALA A 56 17.31 -0.18 2.70
CA ALA A 56 16.78 -1.15 3.63
C ALA A 56 17.91 -1.99 4.23
N GLU A 57 17.95 -2.10 5.55
CA GLU A 57 18.87 -3.02 6.25
C GLU A 57 18.28 -4.43 6.32
N LYS A 58 16.96 -4.50 6.47
CA LYS A 58 16.20 -5.75 6.53
C LYS A 58 14.79 -5.48 6.04
N ILE A 59 14.24 -6.44 5.29
CA ILE A 59 12.83 -6.47 4.91
C ILE A 59 12.27 -7.83 5.30
N THR A 60 11.09 -7.85 5.93
CA THR A 60 10.35 -9.06 6.24
C THR A 60 8.96 -8.95 5.64
N ILE A 61 8.57 -9.95 4.84
CA ILE A 61 7.20 -10.06 4.32
C ILE A 61 6.30 -10.53 5.45
N MET A 62 5.23 -9.78 5.69
CA MET A 62 4.21 -10.14 6.67
C MET A 62 3.30 -11.21 6.07
N PRO A 63 2.78 -12.14 6.90
CA PRO A 63 1.76 -13.09 6.44
C PRO A 63 0.59 -12.36 5.79
N THR A 64 0.19 -12.82 4.60
CA THR A 64 -1.01 -12.34 3.91
C THR A 64 -2.19 -13.25 4.23
N GLU A 65 -3.39 -12.70 4.36
CA GLU A 65 -4.59 -13.51 4.54
C GLU A 65 -5.03 -14.14 3.22
N GLN A 66 -5.47 -15.40 3.29
CA GLN A 66 -6.18 -16.07 2.21
C GLN A 66 -7.42 -16.74 2.82
N PRO A 67 -8.61 -16.16 2.64
CA PRO A 67 -9.86 -16.81 3.03
C PRO A 67 -9.97 -18.22 2.42
N ILE A 68 -10.54 -19.18 3.14
CA ILE A 68 -10.62 -20.59 2.72
C ILE A 68 -11.28 -20.77 1.33
N GLU A 69 -12.23 -19.90 1.00
CA GLU A 69 -12.98 -19.95 -0.26
C GLU A 69 -12.37 -19.06 -1.36
N ALA A 70 -11.27 -18.37 -1.05
CA ALA A 70 -10.61 -17.45 -1.97
C ALA A 70 -9.51 -18.13 -2.79
N THR A 71 -9.48 -17.84 -4.10
CA THR A 71 -8.39 -18.28 -4.98
C THR A 71 -7.18 -17.37 -4.79
N LEU A 72 -7.42 -16.06 -4.71
CA LEU A 72 -6.40 -15.05 -4.45
C LEU A 72 -6.08 -14.91 -2.96
N THR A 73 -4.83 -14.59 -2.66
CA THR A 73 -4.40 -13.98 -1.39
C THR A 73 -4.77 -12.50 -1.35
N GLU A 74 -4.80 -11.90 -0.16
CA GLU A 74 -4.99 -10.45 0.00
C GLU A 74 -3.92 -9.66 -0.79
N ALA A 75 -2.66 -10.11 -0.76
CA ALA A 75 -1.57 -9.47 -1.50
C ALA A 75 -1.80 -9.50 -3.03
N GLU A 76 -2.30 -10.62 -3.58
CA GLU A 76 -2.62 -10.71 -5.01
C GLU A 76 -3.84 -9.86 -5.38
N ALA A 77 -4.84 -9.77 -4.51
CA ALA A 77 -5.99 -8.88 -4.72
C ALA A 77 -5.56 -7.41 -4.71
N VAL A 78 -4.67 -7.01 -3.79
CA VAL A 78 -4.08 -5.66 -3.76
C VAL A 78 -3.25 -5.40 -5.00
N ALA A 79 -2.43 -6.36 -5.44
CA ALA A 79 -1.63 -6.21 -6.67
C ALA A 79 -2.52 -5.92 -7.88
N GLN A 80 -3.58 -6.71 -8.07
CA GLN A 80 -4.54 -6.49 -9.16
C GLN A 80 -5.30 -5.17 -9.02
N ALA A 81 -5.62 -4.75 -7.80
CA ALA A 81 -6.27 -3.47 -7.56
C ALA A 81 -5.36 -2.29 -7.93
N LEU A 82 -4.06 -2.37 -7.61
CA LEU A 82 -3.08 -1.33 -7.93
C LEU A 82 -2.78 -1.21 -9.43
N GLU A 83 -3.04 -2.27 -10.20
CA GLU A 83 -2.96 -2.26 -11.67
C GLU A 83 -4.24 -1.76 -12.36
N ASN A 84 -5.28 -1.39 -11.60
CA ASN A 84 -6.55 -0.94 -12.14
C ASN A 84 -6.45 0.44 -12.80
N ASP A 85 -7.08 0.60 -13.96
CA ASP A 85 -7.02 1.85 -14.73
C ASP A 85 -7.57 3.08 -14.00
N ALA A 86 -8.44 2.89 -13.00
CA ALA A 86 -8.93 3.95 -12.13
C ALA A 86 -7.82 4.62 -11.29
N LEU A 87 -6.66 3.97 -11.17
CA LEU A 87 -5.49 4.43 -10.43
C LEU A 87 -4.36 4.99 -11.33
N ASN A 88 -4.63 5.24 -12.62
CA ASN A 88 -3.64 5.66 -13.63
C ASN A 88 -3.19 7.14 -13.54
N GLY A 89 -3.06 7.70 -12.33
CA GLY A 89 -2.42 9.00 -12.16
C GLY A 89 -0.91 8.89 -12.33
N ASP A 90 -0.32 9.54 -13.35
CA ASP A 90 1.14 9.51 -13.65
C ASP A 90 2.05 9.86 -12.45
N MET A 91 1.53 10.49 -11.40
CA MET A 91 2.24 10.87 -10.18
C MET A 91 1.55 10.41 -8.89
N SER A 92 0.47 9.62 -8.98
CA SER A 92 -0.31 9.22 -7.82
C SER A 92 0.36 8.09 -7.06
N ILE A 93 0.28 8.14 -5.73
CA ILE A 93 0.84 7.12 -4.84
C ILE A 93 -0.27 6.64 -3.93
N TYR A 94 -0.68 5.39 -4.08
CA TYR A 94 -1.84 4.87 -3.35
C TYR A 94 -1.43 4.16 -2.06
N THR A 95 -1.98 4.61 -0.94
CA THR A 95 -1.96 3.82 0.30
C THR A 95 -3.16 2.87 0.34
N ILE A 96 -2.97 1.70 0.95
CA ILE A 96 -4.05 0.73 1.21
C ILE A 96 -4.61 1.01 2.60
N LEU A 97 -5.89 1.41 2.66
CA LEU A 97 -6.58 1.72 3.91
C LEU A 97 -7.12 0.45 4.56
N PHE A 98 -7.80 -0.39 3.77
CA PHE A 98 -8.40 -1.63 4.24
C PHE A 98 -8.70 -2.55 3.05
N VAL A 99 -8.63 -3.86 3.29
CA VAL A 99 -8.97 -4.90 2.32
C VAL A 99 -10.01 -5.83 2.94
N SER A 100 -11.02 -6.20 2.17
CA SER A 100 -12.04 -7.17 2.59
C SER A 100 -12.42 -8.11 1.47
N TYR A 101 -12.89 -9.29 1.86
CA TYR A 101 -13.39 -10.31 0.95
C TYR A 101 -14.83 -10.68 1.29
N ASP A 102 -15.72 -10.64 0.29
CA ASP A 102 -17.08 -11.17 0.38
C ASP A 102 -17.13 -12.56 -0.28
N THR A 103 -17.32 -13.58 0.56
CA THR A 103 -17.42 -14.99 0.13
C THR A 103 -18.63 -15.24 -0.76
N ASN A 104 -19.74 -14.51 -0.59
CA ASN A 104 -20.97 -14.75 -1.36
C ASN A 104 -20.82 -14.29 -2.81
N SER A 105 -20.14 -13.16 -3.02
CA SER A 105 -19.91 -12.57 -4.34
C SER A 105 -18.55 -12.92 -4.94
N ARG A 106 -17.65 -13.57 -4.17
CA ARG A 106 -16.25 -13.85 -4.51
C ARG A 106 -15.54 -12.57 -4.98
N LEU A 107 -15.66 -11.54 -4.17
CA LEU A 107 -15.17 -10.20 -4.49
C LEU A 107 -14.25 -9.68 -3.39
N TRP A 108 -13.07 -9.21 -3.81
CA TRP A 108 -12.20 -8.41 -2.98
C TRP A 108 -12.53 -6.93 -3.16
N SER A 109 -12.66 -6.21 -2.05
CA SER A 109 -12.78 -4.76 -2.01
C SER A 109 -11.52 -4.17 -1.41
N VAL A 110 -10.73 -3.49 -2.24
CA VAL A 110 -9.49 -2.81 -1.84
C VAL A 110 -9.76 -1.32 -1.75
N HIS A 111 -9.74 -0.78 -0.55
CA HIS A 111 -9.93 0.64 -0.29
C HIS A 111 -8.57 1.34 -0.33
N VAL A 112 -8.42 2.26 -1.27
CA VAL A 112 -7.19 3.01 -1.49
C VAL A 112 -7.43 4.51 -1.43
N LYS A 113 -6.35 5.25 -1.19
CA LYS A 113 -6.37 6.72 -1.23
C LYS A 113 -5.05 7.21 -1.79
N ASP A 114 -5.09 8.29 -2.58
CA ASP A 114 -3.87 8.95 -3.03
C ASP A 114 -3.20 9.65 -1.83
N ALA A 115 -2.01 9.20 -1.46
CA ALA A 115 -1.20 9.75 -0.39
C ALA A 115 -0.75 11.20 -0.67
N MET A 116 -0.72 11.63 -1.94
CA MET A 116 -0.39 13.01 -2.33
C MET A 116 -1.61 13.93 -2.38
N SER A 117 -2.81 13.37 -2.58
CA SER A 117 -4.08 14.10 -2.62
C SER A 117 -5.16 13.33 -1.86
N PRO A 118 -5.14 13.36 -0.52
CA PRO A 118 -5.94 12.48 0.33
C PRO A 118 -7.43 12.86 0.40
N GLU A 119 -7.95 13.62 -0.55
CA GLU A 119 -9.33 14.12 -0.51
C GLU A 119 -10.35 13.04 -0.85
N GLU A 120 -9.99 12.04 -1.68
CA GLU A 120 -10.91 10.99 -2.12
C GLU A 120 -10.37 9.58 -1.82
N GLU A 121 -11.26 8.74 -1.28
CA GLU A 121 -11.06 7.30 -1.16
C GLU A 121 -11.67 6.60 -2.37
N ILE A 122 -10.92 5.68 -2.95
CA ILE A 122 -11.32 4.89 -4.11
C ILE A 122 -11.46 3.45 -3.65
N THR A 123 -12.56 2.80 -4.01
CA THR A 123 -12.72 1.36 -3.81
C THR A 123 -12.51 0.66 -5.15
N ILE A 124 -11.54 -0.25 -5.19
CA ILE A 124 -11.30 -1.11 -6.34
C ILE A 124 -11.83 -2.51 -6.01
N GLU A 125 -12.75 -2.97 -6.85
CA GLU A 125 -13.29 -4.32 -6.76
C GLU A 125 -12.48 -5.28 -7.64
N VAL A 126 -12.00 -6.37 -7.06
CA VAL A 126 -11.24 -7.42 -7.75
C VAL A 126 -12.00 -8.73 -7.65
N ARG A 127 -12.37 -9.31 -8.80
CA ARG A 127 -13.09 -10.58 -8.86
C ARG A 127 -12.15 -11.75 -8.63
N ASP A 128 -12.57 -12.64 -7.75
CA ASP A 128 -11.84 -13.85 -7.41
C ASP A 128 -12.43 -15.06 -8.16
N HIS A 129 -11.71 -15.53 -9.19
CA HIS A 129 -12.20 -16.54 -10.14
C HIS A 129 -11.91 -17.98 -9.70
#